data_AF-A0A8J7FV62-F1
#
_entry.id   AF-A0A8J7FV62-F1
#
_cell.length_a   1.000
_cell.length_b   1.000
_cell.length_c   1.000
_cell.angle_alpha   90.00
_cell.angle_beta   90.00
_cell.angle_gamma   90.00
#
_symmetry.space_group_name_H-M   'P 1'
#
loop_
_entity.id
_entity.type
_entity.pdbx_description
1 polymer ?
#
loop_
_entity_poly.entity_id
_entity_poly.type
_entity_poly.pdbx_seq_one_letter_code
_entity_poly.pdbx_strand_id
1 'polypeptide(L)'
;MKNSKFIYYILQISFLIILNSCINYNQCRGQEYTIENINYQQLSLKIENYFKSNPNIEIKLEESNSQTPWKVDKIIYWNDLNKRVNFYIHKGDQNINQLPTITFTHIGDKELKSYKDINSKEISKELNQTYLKKFENDFLNKLGVNWKSKICF
;
A
#
# COMPACT_ATOMS: atom_id res chain seq x y z
N MET A 1 -1.27 44.44 -32.66
CA MET A 1 -1.26 42.96 -32.50
C MET A 1 -0.02 42.43 -31.75
N LYS A 2 0.36 43.00 -30.59
CA LYS A 2 1.58 42.58 -29.85
C LYS A 2 1.32 41.63 -28.67
N ASN A 3 0.08 41.51 -28.18
CA ASN A 3 -0.23 40.74 -26.97
C ASN A 3 -0.48 39.24 -27.21
N SER A 4 -0.77 38.81 -28.45
CA SER A 4 -1.11 37.42 -28.77
C SER A 4 0.07 36.45 -28.63
N LYS A 5 1.29 36.89 -28.99
CA LYS A 5 2.50 36.07 -28.84
C LYS A 5 2.84 35.81 -27.37
N PHE A 6 2.63 36.80 -26.51
CA PHE A 6 2.92 36.69 -25.08
C PHE A 6 1.99 35.69 -24.38
N ILE A 7 0.69 35.71 -24.72
CA ILE A 7 -0.30 34.75 -24.21
C ILE A 7 0.05 33.31 -24.64
N TYR A 8 0.51 33.13 -25.89
CA TYR A 8 0.93 31.83 -26.41
C TYR A 8 2.12 31.25 -25.63
N TYR A 9 3.13 32.06 -25.28
CA TYR A 9 4.25 31.62 -24.46
C TYR A 9 3.82 31.22 -23.04
N ILE A 10 2.90 31.96 -22.41
CA ILE A 10 2.38 31.62 -21.07
C ILE A 10 1.63 30.29 -21.10
N LEU A 11 0.81 30.04 -22.13
CA LEU A 11 0.08 28.79 -22.30
C LEU A 11 1.02 27.60 -22.52
N GLN A 12 2.09 27.77 -23.31
CA GLN A 12 3.09 26.71 -23.49
C GLN A 12 3.84 26.39 -22.20
N ILE A 13 4.24 27.41 -21.42
CA ILE A 13 4.96 27.23 -20.16
C ILE A 13 4.06 26.53 -19.13
N SER A 14 2.81 26.94 -19.00
CA SER A 14 1.88 26.29 -18.07
C SER A 14 1.57 24.84 -18.47
N PHE A 15 1.49 24.53 -19.77
CA PHE A 15 1.35 23.15 -20.25
C PHE A 15 2.60 22.30 -19.97
N LEU A 16 3.80 22.86 -20.14
CA LEU A 16 5.07 22.21 -19.80
C LEU A 16 5.20 21.92 -18.29
N ILE A 17 4.75 22.84 -17.44
CA ILE A 17 4.73 22.63 -15.97
C ILE A 17 3.76 21.50 -15.60
N ILE A 18 2.57 21.46 -16.19
CA ILE A 18 1.59 20.40 -15.97
C ILE A 18 2.16 19.04 -16.42
N LEU A 19 2.78 18.98 -17.60
CA LEU A 19 3.44 17.76 -18.10
C LEU A 19 4.56 17.28 -17.17
N ASN A 20 5.42 18.19 -16.69
CA ASN A 20 6.51 17.82 -15.78
C ASN A 20 6.00 17.31 -14.43
N SER A 21 4.88 17.85 -13.93
CA SER A 21 4.24 17.33 -12.71
C SER A 21 3.64 15.93 -12.89
N CYS A 22 3.32 15.54 -14.12
CA CYS A 22 2.83 14.20 -14.45
C CYS A 22 3.96 13.18 -14.66
N ILE A 23 5.13 13.60 -15.15
CA ILE A 23 6.25 12.72 -15.52
C ILE A 23 7.04 12.23 -14.30
N ASN A 24 7.12 13.01 -13.22
CA ASN A 24 7.87 12.64 -12.01
C ASN A 24 7.06 11.88 -10.95
N TYR A 25 5.84 11.40 -11.28
CA TYR A 25 5.11 10.52 -10.39
C TYR A 25 5.69 9.10 -10.46
N ASN A 26 6.79 8.87 -9.76
CA ASN A 26 7.30 7.53 -9.54
C ASN A 26 6.32 6.82 -8.61
N GLN A 27 5.40 6.04 -9.18
CA GLN A 27 4.39 5.29 -8.43
C GLN A 27 5.06 4.34 -7.46
N CYS A 28 5.17 4.72 -6.19
CA CYS A 28 5.31 3.75 -5.14
C CYS A 28 4.03 2.93 -5.09
N ARG A 29 4.12 1.67 -5.51
CA ARG A 29 3.01 0.73 -5.38
C ARG A 29 2.86 0.33 -3.92
N GLY A 30 1.79 0.76 -3.29
CA GLY A 30 1.54 0.50 -1.88
C GLY A 30 2.39 1.31 -0.90
N GLN A 31 2.09 1.14 0.39
CA GLN A 31 2.86 1.63 1.51
C GLN A 31 3.55 0.46 2.20
N GLU A 32 4.88 0.45 2.19
CA GLU A 32 5.70 -0.56 2.85
C GLU A 32 6.00 -0.17 4.31
N TYR A 33 5.92 -1.18 5.17
CA TYR A 33 6.28 -1.14 6.58
C TYR A 33 7.35 -2.19 6.85
N THR A 34 8.56 -1.75 7.17
CA THR A 34 9.65 -2.63 7.62
C THR A 34 9.40 -3.03 9.05
N ILE A 35 9.38 -4.34 9.34
CA ILE A 35 9.10 -4.85 10.68
C ILE A 35 10.41 -5.14 11.40
N GLU A 36 10.60 -4.49 12.55
CA GLU A 36 11.86 -4.52 13.29
C GLU A 36 11.90 -5.64 14.32
N ASN A 37 13.11 -6.10 14.65
CA ASN A 37 13.41 -7.03 15.75
C ASN A 37 12.74 -8.41 15.66
N ILE A 38 12.22 -8.79 14.49
CA ILE A 38 11.71 -10.14 14.21
C ILE A 38 12.07 -10.58 12.79
N ASN A 39 12.18 -11.89 12.58
CA ASN A 39 12.34 -12.46 11.25
C ASN A 39 10.99 -12.83 10.61
N TYR A 40 11.00 -13.24 9.34
CA TYR A 40 9.78 -13.63 8.62
C TYR A 40 9.00 -14.77 9.30
N GLN A 41 9.67 -15.79 9.82
CA GLN A 41 9.01 -16.94 10.46
C GLN A 41 8.22 -16.49 11.71
N GLN A 42 8.83 -15.65 12.54
CA GLN A 42 8.18 -15.06 13.71
C GLN A 42 7.02 -14.14 13.32
N LEU A 43 7.19 -13.33 12.26
CA LEU A 43 6.13 -12.47 11.75
C LEU A 43 4.94 -13.30 11.23
N SER A 44 5.21 -14.36 10.46
CA SER A 44 4.17 -15.25 9.93
C SER A 44 3.34 -15.87 11.04
N LEU A 45 4.00 -16.39 12.10
CA LEU A 45 3.32 -16.96 13.26
C LEU A 45 2.46 -15.92 13.99
N LYS A 46 2.96 -14.69 14.18
CA LYS A 46 2.17 -13.60 14.76
C LYS A 46 0.93 -13.29 13.93
N ILE A 47 1.07 -13.22 12.61
CA ILE A 47 -0.04 -12.93 11.69
C ILE A 47 -1.08 -14.06 11.72
N GLU A 48 -0.64 -15.32 11.68
CA GLU A 48 -1.53 -16.47 11.80
C GLU A 48 -2.31 -16.46 13.12
N ASN A 49 -1.63 -16.19 14.24
CA ASN A 49 -2.26 -16.09 15.55
C ASN A 49 -3.26 -14.94 15.61
N TYR A 50 -2.88 -13.76 15.10
CA TYR A 50 -3.78 -12.60 15.01
C TYR A 50 -5.08 -12.96 14.30
N PHE A 51 -5.01 -13.65 13.15
CA PHE A 51 -6.20 -14.01 12.40
C PHE A 51 -7.00 -15.15 13.03
N LYS A 52 -6.36 -16.13 13.66
CA LYS A 52 -7.08 -17.16 14.45
C LYS A 52 -7.91 -16.52 15.56
N SER A 53 -7.40 -15.47 16.20
CA SER A 53 -8.13 -14.71 17.21
C SER A 53 -9.15 -13.71 16.65
N ASN A 54 -9.15 -13.46 15.33
CA ASN A 54 -10.04 -12.51 14.65
C ASN A 54 -10.72 -13.17 13.43
N PRO A 55 -11.58 -14.19 13.63
CA PRO A 55 -12.13 -15.01 12.55
C PRO A 55 -13.03 -14.25 11.57
N ASN A 56 -13.50 -13.05 11.95
CA ASN A 56 -14.28 -12.16 11.08
C ASN A 56 -13.45 -11.53 9.94
N ILE A 57 -12.14 -11.78 9.92
CA ILE A 57 -11.25 -11.35 8.86
C ILE A 57 -11.02 -12.54 7.91
N GLU A 58 -11.75 -12.58 6.79
CA GLU A 58 -11.57 -13.62 5.77
C GLU A 58 -10.21 -13.45 5.08
N ILE A 59 -9.38 -14.50 5.16
CA ILE A 59 -8.14 -14.62 4.40
C ILE A 59 -8.43 -15.45 3.17
N LYS A 60 -8.27 -14.86 1.98
CA LYS A 60 -7.92 -15.65 0.81
C LYS A 60 -6.40 -15.70 0.72
N LEU A 61 -5.85 -16.89 0.98
CA LEU A 61 -4.51 -17.24 0.54
C LEU A 61 -4.60 -17.43 -0.96
N GLU A 62 -4.49 -16.33 -1.70
CA GLU A 62 -4.07 -16.43 -3.09
C GLU A 62 -2.55 -16.46 -3.03
N GLU A 63 -1.97 -17.65 -2.89
CA GLU A 63 -0.58 -17.84 -3.27
C GLU A 63 -0.53 -17.49 -4.76
N SER A 64 -0.05 -16.29 -5.09
CA SER A 64 0.07 -15.96 -6.49
C SER A 64 1.05 -16.96 -7.10
N ASN A 65 0.63 -17.61 -8.19
CA ASN A 65 1.52 -18.36 -9.08
C ASN A 65 2.55 -17.43 -9.78
N SER A 66 2.87 -16.28 -9.18
CA SER A 66 3.88 -15.37 -9.68
C SER A 66 5.26 -16.00 -9.49
N GLN A 67 6.16 -15.70 -10.42
CA GLN A 67 7.56 -16.16 -10.43
C GLN A 67 8.39 -15.74 -9.20
N THR A 68 7.78 -15.14 -8.17
CA THR A 68 8.43 -14.62 -6.98
C THR A 68 7.90 -15.29 -5.70
N PRO A 69 8.56 -16.37 -5.20
CA PRO A 69 8.12 -17.13 -4.02
C PRO A 69 8.20 -16.35 -2.69
N TRP A 70 8.67 -15.10 -2.75
CA TRP A 70 8.99 -14.22 -1.64
C TRP A 70 7.81 -13.37 -1.14
N LYS A 71 6.57 -13.56 -1.64
CA LYS A 71 5.41 -12.77 -1.22
C LYS A 71 4.24 -13.65 -0.79
N VAL A 72 3.52 -13.21 0.24
CA VAL A 72 2.25 -13.83 0.67
C VAL A 72 1.18 -12.76 0.70
N ASP A 73 0.23 -12.82 -0.22
CA ASP A 73 -0.92 -11.92 -0.26
C ASP A 73 -1.95 -12.27 0.82
N LYS A 74 -2.55 -11.24 1.39
CA LYS A 74 -3.53 -11.32 2.48
C LYS A 74 -4.60 -10.24 2.29
N ILE A 75 -5.82 -10.54 2.70
CA ILE A 75 -6.96 -9.63 2.63
C ILE A 75 -7.49 -9.40 4.06
N ILE A 76 -7.81 -8.14 4.39
CA ILE A 76 -8.62 -7.79 5.56
C ILE A 76 -9.87 -7.03 5.13
N TYR A 77 -10.95 -7.16 5.90
CA TYR A 77 -12.20 -6.44 5.67
C TYR A 77 -12.44 -5.40 6.76
N TRP A 78 -12.59 -4.15 6.34
CA TRP A 78 -13.05 -3.05 7.20
C TRP A 78 -14.55 -2.90 7.02
N ASN A 79 -15.31 -3.64 7.83
CA ASN A 79 -16.77 -3.67 7.76
C ASN A 79 -17.40 -2.29 8.02
N ASP A 80 -16.79 -1.49 8.89
CA ASP A 80 -17.20 -0.12 9.21
C ASP A 80 -17.15 0.81 7.99
N LEU A 81 -16.23 0.57 7.06
CA LEU A 81 -16.06 1.37 5.84
C LEU A 81 -16.61 0.67 4.59
N ASN A 82 -17.18 -0.53 4.73
CA ASN A 82 -17.50 -1.44 3.64
C ASN A 82 -16.31 -1.64 2.66
N LYS A 83 -15.09 -1.74 3.18
CA LYS A 83 -13.86 -1.87 2.38
C LYS A 83 -13.21 -3.24 2.54
N ARG A 84 -12.50 -3.65 1.50
CA ARG A 84 -11.51 -4.74 1.50
C ARG A 84 -10.13 -4.16 1.24
N VAL A 85 -9.15 -4.64 1.98
CA VAL A 85 -7.77 -4.16 1.97
C VAL A 85 -6.87 -5.33 1.65
N ASN A 86 -6.06 -5.20 0.61
CA ASN A 86 -5.05 -6.17 0.23
C ASN A 86 -3.67 -5.68 0.68
N PHE A 87 -2.94 -6.57 1.33
CA PHE A 87 -1.55 -6.36 1.70
C PHE A 87 -0.76 -7.64 1.46
N TYR A 88 0.55 -7.53 1.25
CA TYR A 88 1.43 -8.70 1.19
C TYR A 88 2.50 -8.64 2.26
N ILE A 89 3.02 -9.81 2.61
CA ILE A 89 4.19 -9.97 3.46
C ILE A 89 5.35 -10.37 2.57
N HIS A 90 6.45 -9.61 2.61
CA HIS A 90 7.68 -9.97 1.92
C HIS A 90 8.52 -10.89 2.81
N LYS A 91 8.80 -12.09 2.30
CA LYS A 91 9.63 -13.12 2.96
C LYS A 91 11.12 -12.74 3.00
N GLY A 92 11.54 -11.79 2.16
CA GLY A 92 12.95 -11.50 1.88
C GLY A 92 13.55 -12.50 0.89
N ASP A 93 14.68 -12.15 0.28
CA ASP A 93 15.49 -13.13 -0.46
C ASP A 93 16.08 -14.14 0.54
N GLN A 94 16.21 -15.41 0.14
CA GLN A 94 16.82 -16.47 0.97
C GLN A 94 18.24 -16.16 1.46
N ASN A 95 18.90 -15.13 0.91
CA ASN A 95 20.23 -14.68 1.27
C ASN A 95 20.21 -13.38 2.12
N ILE A 96 20.40 -13.57 3.43
CA ILE A 96 21.06 -12.70 4.43
C ILE A 96 20.29 -11.45 4.91
N ASN A 97 19.90 -11.48 6.20
CA ASN A 97 19.60 -10.37 7.12
C ASN A 97 18.60 -9.28 6.71
N GLN A 98 17.79 -9.48 5.66
CA GLN A 98 16.74 -8.52 5.34
C GLN A 98 15.57 -8.63 6.33
N LEU A 99 15.18 -7.50 6.91
CA LEU A 99 13.99 -7.42 7.75
C LEU A 99 12.73 -7.72 6.92
N PRO A 100 11.76 -8.47 7.45
CA PRO A 100 10.51 -8.72 6.73
C PRO A 100 9.71 -7.42 6.59
N THR A 101 8.93 -7.32 5.53
CA THR A 101 8.07 -6.15 5.29
C THR A 101 6.61 -6.56 5.15
N ILE A 102 5.72 -5.67 5.58
CA ILE A 102 4.30 -5.72 5.29
C ILE A 102 4.01 -4.55 4.35
N THR A 103 3.37 -4.81 3.21
CA THR A 103 3.05 -3.75 2.25
C THR A 103 1.56 -3.68 2.03
N PHE A 104 0.93 -2.59 2.46
CA PHE A 104 -0.46 -2.28 2.13
C PHE A 104 -0.50 -1.82 0.67
N THR A 105 -1.05 -2.64 -0.22
CA THR A 105 -1.02 -2.37 -1.67
C THR A 105 -2.30 -1.75 -2.17
N HIS A 106 -3.45 -2.38 -1.92
CA HIS A 106 -4.70 -1.99 -2.57
C HIS A 106 -5.86 -1.91 -1.60
N ILE A 107 -6.79 -1.02 -1.90
CA ILE A 107 -8.07 -0.91 -1.23
C ILE A 107 -9.20 -0.94 -2.26
N GLY A 108 -10.30 -1.60 -1.93
CA GLY A 108 -11.48 -1.70 -2.77
C GLY A 108 -12.74 -1.74 -1.94
N ASP A 109 -13.89 -1.61 -2.59
CA ASP A 109 -15.17 -1.87 -1.94
C ASP A 109 -15.30 -3.37 -1.65
N LYS A 110 -15.89 -3.72 -0.51
CA LYS A 110 -16.04 -5.13 -0.09
C LYS A 110 -16.86 -5.94 -1.09
N GLU A 111 -17.91 -5.34 -1.65
CA GLU A 111 -18.84 -5.98 -2.58
C GLU A 111 -18.36 -5.94 -4.03
N LEU A 112 -17.47 -5.01 -4.37
CA LEU A 112 -16.96 -4.85 -5.73
C LEU A 112 -15.62 -5.56 -5.86
N LYS A 113 -15.47 -6.35 -6.94
CA LYS A 113 -14.20 -7.02 -7.24
C LYS A 113 -13.10 -6.09 -7.77
N SER A 114 -13.29 -4.77 -7.74
CA SER A 114 -12.28 -3.78 -8.12
C SER A 114 -11.35 -3.43 -6.95
N TYR A 115 -10.09 -3.14 -7.28
CA TYR A 115 -9.08 -2.66 -6.35
C TYR A 115 -8.45 -1.40 -6.92
N LYS A 116 -8.08 -0.47 -6.05
CA LYS A 116 -7.24 0.69 -6.37
C LYS A 116 -5.96 0.58 -5.57
N ASP A 117 -4.82 0.91 -6.19
CA ASP A 117 -3.57 1.07 -5.45
C ASP A 117 -3.79 2.17 -4.40
N ILE A 118 -3.32 1.95 -3.17
CA ILE A 118 -3.51 2.91 -2.07
C ILE A 118 -2.92 4.28 -2.43
N ASN A 119 -1.82 4.31 -3.18
CA ASN A 119 -1.16 5.51 -3.68
C ASN A 119 -1.58 5.85 -5.12
N SER A 120 -2.73 5.37 -5.59
CA SER A 120 -3.26 5.81 -6.89
C SER A 120 -3.75 7.26 -6.84
N LYS A 121 -3.70 7.96 -7.98
CA LYS A 121 -4.28 9.32 -8.13
C LYS A 121 -5.81 9.34 -7.97
N GLU A 122 -6.44 8.16 -7.95
CA GLU A 122 -7.88 7.99 -7.76
C GLU A 122 -8.31 8.10 -6.29
N ILE A 123 -7.35 8.09 -5.36
CA ILE A 123 -7.57 8.26 -3.93
C ILE A 123 -6.96 9.61 -3.54
N SER A 124 -7.74 10.49 -2.91
CA SER A 124 -7.20 11.77 -2.44
C SER A 124 -6.12 11.54 -1.38
N LYS A 125 -5.19 12.49 -1.24
CA LYS A 125 -4.08 12.36 -0.28
C LYS A 125 -4.60 12.23 1.17
N GLU A 126 -5.63 12.98 1.52
CA GLU A 126 -6.25 12.97 2.86
C GLU A 126 -6.91 11.61 3.14
N LEU A 127 -7.57 11.05 2.13
CA LEU A 127 -8.24 9.76 2.24
C LEU A 127 -7.22 8.61 2.32
N ASN A 128 -6.16 8.66 1.51
CA ASN A 128 -5.02 7.75 1.60
C ASN A 128 -4.43 7.75 3.02
N GLN A 129 -4.10 8.93 3.56
CA GLN A 129 -3.55 9.04 4.92
C GLN A 129 -4.47 8.46 5.98
N THR A 130 -5.79 8.63 5.81
CA THR A 130 -6.79 8.03 6.71
C THR A 130 -6.74 6.51 6.65
N TYR A 131 -6.67 5.93 5.46
CA TYR A 131 -6.54 4.49 5.28
C TYR A 131 -5.21 3.95 5.81
N LEU A 132 -4.10 4.63 5.58
CA LEU A 132 -2.79 4.24 6.13
C LEU A 132 -2.82 4.21 7.67
N LYS A 133 -3.30 5.27 8.31
CA LYS A 133 -3.45 5.33 9.78
C LYS A 133 -4.38 4.25 10.32
N LYS A 134 -5.47 3.95 9.62
CA LYS A 134 -6.37 2.87 10.02
C LYS A 134 -5.68 1.52 9.91
N PHE A 135 -4.91 1.27 8.85
CA PHE A 135 -4.12 0.05 8.70
C PHE A 135 -3.07 -0.10 9.81
N GLU A 136 -2.34 0.98 10.12
CA GLU A 136 -1.38 1.02 11.21
C GLU A 136 -2.05 0.67 12.56
N ASN A 137 -3.18 1.29 12.88
CA ASN A 137 -3.86 1.10 14.16
C ASN A 137 -4.60 -0.24 14.27
N ASP A 138 -5.33 -0.64 13.22
CA ASP A 138 -6.19 -1.82 13.26
C ASP A 138 -5.46 -3.11 12.93
N PHE A 139 -4.29 -3.04 12.30
CA PHE A 139 -3.51 -4.22 11.95
C PHE A 139 -2.12 -4.20 12.58
N LEU A 140 -1.23 -3.27 12.21
CA LEU A 140 0.18 -3.32 12.65
C LEU A 140 0.34 -3.21 14.17
N ASN A 141 -0.38 -2.28 14.80
CA ASN A 141 -0.31 -2.06 16.24
C ASN A 141 -0.95 -3.21 17.02
N LYS A 142 -2.09 -3.75 16.54
CA LYS A 142 -2.75 -4.92 17.15
C LYS A 142 -1.98 -6.22 16.96
N LEU A 143 -1.17 -6.32 15.90
CA LEU A 143 -0.23 -7.43 15.71
C LEU A 143 0.92 -7.41 16.76
N GLY A 144 1.13 -6.27 17.42
CA GLY A 144 2.16 -6.09 18.45
C GLY A 144 3.56 -6.24 17.87
N VAL A 145 3.84 -5.54 16.77
CA VAL A 145 5.15 -5.48 16.12
C VAL A 145 5.65 -4.05 16.07
N ASN A 146 6.97 -3.88 16.11
CA ASN A 146 7.59 -2.58 15.87
C ASN A 146 7.79 -2.42 14.37
N TRP A 147 7.44 -1.26 13.82
CA TRP A 147 7.50 -1.03 12.39
C TRP A 147 7.99 0.38 12.07
N LYS A 148 8.63 0.52 10.91
CA LYS A 148 8.98 1.81 10.29
C LYS A 148 8.37 1.87 8.90
N SER A 149 7.75 2.99 8.57
CA SER A 149 7.25 3.24 7.21
C SER A 149 8.28 4.02 6.40
N LYS A 150 8.45 3.64 5.13
CA LYS A 150 9.12 4.49 4.15
C LYS A 150 8.03 5.26 3.43
N ILE A 151 7.82 6.52 3.81
CA ILE A 151 6.72 7.30 3.23
C ILE A 151 7.01 7.51 1.74
N CYS A 152 6.00 7.21 0.92
CA CYS A 152 6.00 7.53 -0.49
C CYS A 152 5.11 8.74 -0.75
N PHE A 153 5.64 9.74 -1.46
CA PHE A 153 4.96 10.98 -1.82
C PHE A 153 5.00 11.24 -3.32
#